data_AF-A0A452ZT11-F1
#
_entry.id   AF-A0A452ZT11-F1
#
_cell.length_a   1.000
_cell.length_b   1.000
_cell.length_c   1.000
_cell.angle_alpha   90.00
_cell.angle_beta   90.00
_cell.angle_gamma   90.00
#
_symmetry.space_group_name_H-M   'P 1'
#
loop_
_entity.id
_entity.type
_entity.pdbx_description
1 polymer ?
#
loop_
_entity_poly.entity_id
_entity_poly.type
_entity_poly.pdbx_seq_one_letter_code
_entity_poly.pdbx_strand_id
1 'polypeptide(L)'
;MCKLERMPSKSFIFLQLFELKDDFIQAEIRKPSHQSTCSHSTGWFSKPMIKSLRLQLCIRFLSLCPNEDAKTLLRSSHQLLERSKKQEAICRSEQLKERKDKRLLNMLDLRIRWTLTTLIVKMLMTRKRKIKRNQMVMILQPWPRMFLISPYMSPTHLEKASPLDTLRRCCAAFH
;
A
#
# COMPACT_ATOMS: atom_id res chain seq x y z
N MET A 1 -13.87 -4.43 -20.54
CA MET A 1 -13.70 -4.83 -19.13
C MET A 1 -14.10 -6.29 -18.95
N CYS A 2 -13.25 -7.07 -18.27
CA CYS A 2 -13.28 -8.52 -18.17
C CYS A 2 -14.14 -8.99 -16.98
N LYS A 3 -15.15 -9.84 -17.22
CA LYS A 3 -16.02 -10.40 -16.16
C LYS A 3 -15.58 -11.76 -15.61
N LEU A 4 -14.53 -12.37 -16.17
CA LEU A 4 -14.09 -13.73 -15.83
C LEU A 4 -15.26 -14.75 -15.74
N GLU A 5 -16.18 -14.71 -16.71
CA GLU A 5 -17.32 -15.64 -16.79
C GLU A 5 -16.99 -16.93 -17.57
N ARG A 6 -15.90 -16.90 -18.35
CA ARG A 6 -15.38 -18.06 -19.09
C ARG A 6 -13.88 -18.17 -18.90
N MET A 7 -13.38 -19.39 -18.95
CA MET A 7 -11.95 -19.64 -18.96
C MET A 7 -11.30 -18.94 -20.18
N PRO A 8 -10.18 -18.25 -20.01
CA PRO A 8 -9.49 -17.61 -21.13
C PRO A 8 -9.02 -18.64 -22.15
N SER A 9 -9.27 -18.39 -23.44
CA SER A 9 -8.80 -19.25 -24.52
C SER A 9 -7.31 -19.06 -24.86
N LYS A 10 -6.72 -17.94 -24.43
CA LYS A 10 -5.28 -17.64 -24.57
C LYS A 10 -4.68 -17.44 -23.18
N SER A 11 -3.47 -17.98 -22.97
CA SER A 11 -2.67 -17.70 -21.78
C SER A 11 -2.32 -16.21 -21.77
N PHE A 12 -2.75 -15.49 -20.75
CA PHE A 12 -2.27 -14.14 -20.48
C PHE A 12 -1.38 -14.14 -19.24
N ILE A 13 -0.37 -13.28 -19.29
CA ILE A 13 0.68 -13.15 -18.26
C ILE A 13 0.39 -11.98 -17.33
N PHE A 14 -0.35 -10.99 -17.83
CA PHE A 14 -0.57 -9.72 -17.16
C PHE A 14 -2.06 -9.42 -17.14
N LEU A 15 -2.52 -8.93 -16.00
CA LEU A 15 -3.90 -8.55 -15.76
C LEU A 15 -3.90 -7.27 -14.95
N GLN A 16 -4.55 -6.22 -15.46
CA GLN A 16 -4.70 -5.00 -14.72
C GLN A 16 -5.93 -5.10 -13.82
N LEU A 17 -5.77 -4.81 -12.52
CA LEU A 17 -6.84 -5.00 -11.54
C LEU A 17 -8.09 -4.18 -11.85
N PHE A 18 -7.93 -3.01 -12.45
CA PHE A 18 -9.07 -2.15 -12.81
C PHE A 18 -9.93 -2.73 -13.94
N GLU A 19 -9.38 -3.60 -14.80
CA GLU A 19 -10.11 -4.15 -15.93
C GLU A 19 -11.12 -5.22 -15.52
N LEU A 20 -11.00 -5.73 -14.29
CA LEU A 20 -11.80 -6.81 -13.74
C LEU A 20 -13.13 -6.31 -13.18
N LYS A 21 -14.24 -6.86 -13.67
CA LYS A 21 -15.58 -6.66 -13.13
C LYS A 21 -15.84 -7.64 -11.97
N ASP A 22 -14.99 -7.60 -10.95
CA ASP A 22 -15.22 -8.31 -9.69
C ASP A 22 -15.48 -7.28 -8.58
N ASP A 23 -16.65 -7.37 -7.93
CA ASP A 23 -17.11 -6.37 -6.96
C ASP A 23 -16.16 -6.22 -5.77
N PHE A 24 -15.54 -7.32 -5.33
CA PHE A 24 -14.59 -7.29 -4.23
C PHE A 24 -13.31 -6.57 -4.65
N ILE A 25 -12.74 -6.94 -5.80
CA ILE A 25 -11.52 -6.30 -6.31
C ILE A 25 -11.76 -4.82 -6.58
N GLN A 26 -12.88 -4.48 -7.22
CA GLN A 26 -13.27 -3.09 -7.52
C GLN A 26 -13.50 -2.27 -6.25
N ALA A 27 -14.14 -2.84 -5.23
CA ALA A 27 -14.30 -2.19 -3.94
C ALA A 27 -12.96 -1.94 -3.25
N GLU A 28 -11.99 -2.85 -3.40
CA GLU A 28 -10.69 -2.72 -2.76
C GLU A 28 -9.76 -1.72 -3.46
N ILE A 29 -9.70 -1.71 -4.80
CA ILE A 29 -8.86 -0.76 -5.54
C ILE A 29 -9.35 0.69 -5.44
N ARG A 30 -10.64 0.90 -5.13
CA ARG A 30 -11.22 2.23 -4.89
C ARG A 30 -10.88 2.79 -3.51
N LYS A 31 -10.44 1.95 -2.57
CA LYS A 31 -10.05 2.42 -1.24
C LYS A 31 -8.71 3.15 -1.34
N PRO A 32 -8.52 4.24 -0.58
CA PRO A 32 -7.23 4.89 -0.51
C PRO A 32 -6.19 3.94 0.08
N SER A 33 -4.97 3.99 -0.45
CA SER A 33 -3.88 3.17 0.08
C SER A 33 -3.53 3.56 1.51
N HIS A 34 -3.31 2.55 2.35
CA HIS A 34 -2.77 2.74 3.70
C HIS A 34 -1.24 2.78 3.71
N GLN A 35 -0.58 2.43 2.60
CA GLN A 35 0.86 2.52 2.49
C GLN A 35 1.30 3.96 2.26
N SER A 36 2.33 4.40 2.99
CA SER A 36 2.96 5.70 2.77
C SER A 36 3.94 5.69 1.60
N THR A 37 4.36 4.49 1.16
CA THR A 37 5.38 4.29 0.12
C THR A 37 4.95 3.20 -0.85
N CYS A 38 5.25 3.38 -2.13
CA CYS A 38 5.05 2.36 -3.14
C CYS A 38 6.22 1.36 -3.13
N SER A 39 5.92 0.07 -3.10
CA SER A 39 6.92 -1.00 -3.22
C SER A 39 7.03 -1.52 -4.65
N HIS A 40 8.22 -1.94 -5.07
CA HIS A 40 8.42 -2.59 -6.38
C HIS A 40 7.62 -3.91 -6.51
N SER A 41 7.44 -4.66 -5.41
CA SER A 41 6.82 -5.99 -5.46
C SER A 41 5.30 -5.99 -5.24
N THR A 42 4.78 -5.02 -4.47
CA THR A 42 3.36 -4.97 -4.08
C THR A 42 2.66 -3.67 -4.50
N GLY A 43 3.39 -2.74 -5.11
CA GLY A 43 2.88 -1.42 -5.46
C GLY A 43 2.40 -0.67 -4.22
N TRP A 44 1.19 -0.11 -4.32
CA TRP A 44 0.49 0.59 -3.24
C TRP A 44 -0.28 -0.32 -2.28
N PHE A 45 -0.16 -1.63 -2.42
CA PHE A 45 -0.83 -2.59 -1.55
C PHE A 45 0.12 -3.11 -0.48
N SER A 46 -0.43 -3.46 0.69
CA SER A 46 0.26 -4.30 1.65
C SER A 46 0.51 -5.69 1.06
N LYS A 47 1.52 -6.40 1.60
CA LYS A 47 1.78 -7.79 1.25
C LYS A 47 0.55 -8.72 1.48
N PRO A 48 -0.16 -8.68 2.61
CA PRO A 48 -1.38 -9.47 2.78
C PRO A 48 -2.54 -9.03 1.88
N MET A 49 -2.65 -7.75 1.52
CA MET A 49 -3.67 -7.29 0.59
C MET A 49 -3.45 -7.84 -0.82
N ILE A 50 -2.25 -7.65 -1.38
CA ILE A 50 -1.98 -8.13 -2.74
C ILE A 50 -2.14 -9.66 -2.82
N LYS A 51 -1.76 -10.39 -1.76
CA LYS A 51 -2.00 -11.82 -1.65
C LYS A 51 -3.48 -12.17 -1.66
N SER A 52 -4.32 -11.42 -0.94
CA SER A 52 -5.78 -11.61 -0.95
C SER A 52 -6.39 -11.39 -2.34
N LEU A 53 -5.96 -10.34 -3.05
CA LEU A 53 -6.41 -10.07 -4.42
C LEU A 53 -6.03 -11.19 -5.40
N ARG A 54 -4.80 -11.68 -5.29
CA ARG A 54 -4.30 -12.82 -6.08
C ARG A 54 -5.11 -14.10 -5.80
N LEU A 55 -5.38 -14.40 -4.53
CA LEU A 55 -6.18 -15.56 -4.14
C LEU A 55 -7.63 -15.46 -4.65
N GLN A 56 -8.23 -14.27 -4.63
CA GLN A 56 -9.56 -14.06 -5.23
C GLN A 56 -9.58 -14.40 -6.72
N LEU A 57 -8.56 -13.97 -7.46
CA LEU A 57 -8.44 -14.33 -8.87
C LEU A 57 -8.28 -15.84 -9.05
N CYS A 58 -7.41 -16.49 -8.27
CA CYS A 58 -7.27 -17.94 -8.30
C CYS A 58 -8.61 -18.65 -8.05
N ILE A 59 -9.36 -18.23 -7.04
CA ILE A 59 -10.68 -18.78 -6.71
C ILE A 59 -11.62 -18.63 -7.91
N ARG A 60 -11.66 -17.47 -8.56
CA ARG A 60 -12.50 -17.26 -9.75
C ARG A 60 -12.11 -18.20 -10.89
N PHE A 61 -10.81 -18.32 -11.20
CA PHE A 61 -10.35 -19.23 -12.27
C PHE A 61 -10.62 -20.70 -11.95
N LEU A 62 -10.35 -21.13 -10.72
CA LEU A 62 -10.62 -22.49 -10.26
C LEU A 62 -12.11 -22.81 -10.32
N SER A 63 -12.98 -21.84 -10.00
CA SER A 63 -14.44 -22.01 -10.06
C SER A 63 -14.96 -22.22 -11.49
N LEU A 64 -14.23 -21.76 -12.50
CA LEU A 64 -14.58 -21.97 -13.91
C LEU A 64 -14.04 -23.30 -14.45
N CYS A 65 -13.21 -24.00 -13.68
CA CYS A 65 -12.59 -25.25 -14.11
C CYS A 65 -13.51 -26.43 -13.79
N PRO A 66 -13.91 -27.25 -14.77
CA PRO A 66 -14.79 -28.40 -14.55
C PRO A 66 -14.09 -29.60 -13.88
N ASN A 67 -12.85 -29.45 -13.41
CA ASN A 67 -12.04 -30.54 -12.86
C ASN A 67 -12.28 -30.74 -11.35
N GLU A 68 -12.49 -31.98 -10.91
CA GLU A 68 -12.61 -32.34 -9.49
C GLU A 68 -11.38 -31.96 -8.65
N ASP A 69 -10.16 -32.09 -9.20
CA ASP A 69 -8.93 -31.68 -8.52
C ASP A 69 -8.90 -30.16 -8.23
N ALA A 70 -9.58 -29.38 -9.06
CA ALA A 70 -9.71 -27.94 -8.85
C ALA A 70 -10.55 -27.62 -7.60
N LYS A 71 -11.47 -28.51 -7.19
CA LYS A 71 -12.29 -28.30 -5.97
C LYS A 71 -11.45 -28.36 -4.69
N THR A 72 -10.44 -29.23 -4.65
CA THR A 72 -9.52 -29.30 -3.50
C THR A 72 -8.67 -28.04 -3.41
N LEU A 73 -8.15 -27.57 -4.57
CA LEU A 73 -7.41 -26.30 -4.66
C LEU A 73 -8.30 -25.08 -4.35
N LEU A 74 -9.58 -25.13 -4.71
CA LEU A 74 -10.54 -24.08 -4.43
C LEU A 74 -10.74 -23.94 -2.91
N ARG A 75 -10.96 -25.06 -2.21
CA ARG A 75 -11.10 -25.08 -0.74
C ARG A 75 -9.86 -24.53 -0.04
N SER A 76 -8.66 -24.96 -0.45
CA SER A 76 -7.41 -24.47 0.14
C SER A 76 -7.21 -22.97 -0.13
N SER A 77 -7.55 -22.50 -1.34
CA SER A 77 -7.47 -21.07 -1.71
C SER A 77 -8.41 -20.20 -0.88
N HIS A 78 -9.65 -20.66 -0.62
CA HIS A 78 -10.56 -19.97 0.30
C HIS A 78 -10.00 -19.88 1.72
N GLN A 79 -9.42 -20.97 2.24
CA GLN A 79 -8.82 -20.96 3.58
C GLN A 79 -7.63 -19.98 3.66
N LEU A 80 -6.78 -19.96 2.63
CA LEU A 80 -5.66 -19.01 2.54
C LEU A 80 -6.15 -17.57 2.43
N LEU A 81 -7.25 -17.32 1.71
CA LEU A 81 -7.84 -15.99 1.59
C LEU A 81 -8.32 -15.48 2.95
N GLU A 82 -9.02 -16.31 3.72
CA GLU A 82 -9.49 -15.92 5.06
C GLU A 82 -8.32 -15.64 6.01
N ARG A 83 -7.24 -16.43 5.95
CA ARG A 83 -6.01 -16.14 6.70
C ARG A 83 -5.38 -14.81 6.27
N SER A 84 -5.33 -14.55 4.96
CA SER A 84 -4.74 -13.33 4.40
C SER A 84 -5.54 -12.07 4.79
N LYS A 85 -6.88 -12.15 4.81
CA LYS A 85 -7.76 -11.08 5.28
C LYS A 85 -7.54 -10.76 6.77
N LYS A 86 -7.38 -11.79 7.62
CA LYS A 86 -7.04 -11.60 9.04
C LYS A 86 -5.70 -10.87 9.20
N GLN A 87 -4.69 -11.28 8.43
CA GLN A 87 -3.38 -10.62 8.46
C GLN A 87 -3.44 -9.17 7.98
N GLU A 88 -4.26 -8.87 6.98
CA GLU A 88 -4.49 -7.50 6.52
C GLU A 88 -5.13 -6.63 7.60
N ALA A 89 -6.12 -7.16 8.34
CA ALA A 89 -6.74 -6.43 9.44
C ALA A 89 -5.72 -6.08 10.54
N ILE A 90 -4.82 -7.00 10.87
CA ILE A 90 -3.71 -6.76 11.81
C ILE A 90 -2.78 -5.68 11.27
N CYS A 91 -2.33 -5.80 10.02
CA CYS A 91 -1.43 -4.84 9.38
C CYS A 91 -2.02 -3.41 9.38
N ARG A 92 -3.33 -3.28 9.11
CA ARG A 92 -4.04 -1.99 9.18
C ARG A 92 -4.08 -1.41 10.59
N SER A 93 -4.31 -2.25 11.60
CA SER A 93 -4.33 -1.83 13.01
C SER A 93 -2.96 -1.30 13.46
N GLU A 94 -1.89 -2.01 13.11
CA GLU A 94 -0.50 -1.62 13.40
C GLU A 94 -0.15 -0.28 12.74
N GLN A 95 -0.46 -0.11 11.46
CA GLN A 95 -0.23 1.15 10.74
C GLN A 95 -1.01 2.31 11.35
N LEU A 96 -2.24 2.07 11.81
CA LEU A 96 -3.03 3.10 12.49
C LEU A 96 -2.39 3.52 13.82
N LYS A 97 -1.87 2.55 14.57
CA LYS A 97 -1.16 2.80 15.84
C LYS A 97 0.11 3.62 15.58
N GLU A 98 0.94 3.20 14.64
CA GLU A 98 2.18 3.91 14.28
C GLU A 98 1.90 5.36 13.83
N ARG A 99 0.84 5.58 13.04
CA ARG A 99 0.42 6.93 12.64
C ARG A 99 -0.01 7.79 13.82
N LYS A 100 -0.70 7.22 14.82
CA LYS A 100 -1.08 7.94 16.04
C LYS A 100 0.16 8.29 16.87
N ASP A 101 1.08 7.35 17.03
CA ASP A 101 2.32 7.55 17.78
C ASP A 101 3.19 8.63 17.14
N LYS A 102 3.36 8.61 15.81
CA LYS A 102 4.06 9.68 15.07
C LYS A 102 3.37 11.04 15.23
N ARG A 103 2.04 11.10 15.22
CA ARG A 103 1.31 12.36 15.45
C ARG A 103 1.52 12.90 16.86
N LEU A 104 1.49 12.02 17.86
CA LEU A 104 1.77 12.39 19.26
C LEU A 104 3.19 12.91 19.40
N LEU A 105 4.18 12.24 18.79
CA LEU A 105 5.56 12.67 18.81
C LEU A 105 5.74 14.06 18.16
N ASN A 106 5.11 14.29 17.00
CA ASN A 106 5.15 15.60 16.33
C ASN A 106 4.48 16.70 17.17
N MET A 107 3.38 16.39 17.87
CA MET A 107 2.73 17.35 18.76
C MET A 107 3.62 17.69 19.96
N LEU A 108 4.29 16.70 20.55
CA LEU A 108 5.22 16.91 21.66
C LEU A 108 6.43 17.73 21.21
N ASP A 109 7.02 17.43 20.06
CA ASP A 109 8.11 18.23 19.48
C ASP A 109 7.68 19.69 19.29
N LEU A 110 6.48 19.91 18.75
CA LEU A 110 5.95 21.26 18.58
C LEU A 110 5.80 21.98 19.93
N ARG A 111 5.27 21.30 20.96
CA ARG A 111 5.15 21.87 22.31
C ARG A 111 6.50 22.21 22.92
N ILE A 112 7.50 21.32 22.80
CA ILE A 112 8.86 21.54 23.29
C ILE A 112 9.49 22.74 22.59
N ARG A 113 9.35 22.83 21.25
CA ARG A 113 9.84 23.99 20.49
C ARG A 113 9.16 25.29 20.93
N TRP A 114 7.85 25.27 21.16
CA TRP A 114 7.11 26.42 21.69
C TRP A 114 7.57 26.84 23.09
N THR A 115 7.79 25.89 24.00
CA THR A 115 8.26 26.22 25.36
C THR A 115 9.69 26.77 25.35
N LEU A 116 10.60 26.15 24.58
CA LEU A 116 11.97 26.64 24.41
C LEU A 116 12.02 28.03 23.80
N THR A 117 11.30 28.28 22.71
CA THR A 117 11.26 29.61 22.09
C THR A 117 10.70 30.66 23.04
N THR A 118 9.65 30.33 23.80
CA THR A 118 9.08 31.21 24.83
C THR A 118 10.11 31.51 25.93
N LEU A 119 10.84 30.50 26.40
CA LEU A 119 11.91 30.66 27.40
C LEU A 119 13.05 31.53 26.88
N ILE A 120 13.51 31.29 25.64
CA ILE A 120 14.56 32.07 24.99
C ILE A 120 14.12 33.54 24.87
N VAL A 121 12.91 33.80 24.39
CA VAL A 121 12.37 35.17 24.31
C VAL A 121 12.30 35.80 25.69
N LYS A 122 11.81 35.08 26.71
CA LYS A 122 11.75 35.56 28.09
C LYS A 122 13.15 35.90 28.63
N MET A 123 14.14 35.06 28.40
CA MET A 123 15.55 35.31 28.76
C MET A 123 16.14 36.50 27.99
N LEU A 124 15.85 36.62 26.70
CA LEU A 124 16.33 37.75 25.88
C LEU A 124 15.73 39.07 26.36
N MET A 125 14.44 39.06 26.73
CA MET A 125 13.73 40.22 27.27
C MET A 125 14.22 40.61 28.67
N THR A 126 14.53 39.65 29.55
CA THR A 126 15.13 39.96 30.86
C THR A 126 16.58 40.44 30.73
N ARG A 127 17.33 39.94 29.74
CA ARG A 127 18.72 40.36 29.44
C ARG A 127 18.78 41.71 28.70
N LYS A 128 17.70 42.13 28.02
CA LYS A 128 17.55 43.42 27.32
C LYS A 128 17.35 44.66 28.23
N ARG A 129 17.78 44.62 29.49
CA ARG A 129 18.02 45.87 30.26
C ARG A 129 19.30 46.62 29.85
N LYS A 130 20.12 46.14 28.90
CA LYS A 130 21.39 46.81 28.50
C LYS A 130 21.80 46.76 27.01
N ILE A 131 20.90 46.61 26.02
CA ILE A 131 21.33 46.57 24.59
C ILE A 131 20.50 47.53 23.72
N LYS A 132 21.19 48.50 23.09
CA LYS A 132 20.66 49.57 22.23
C LYS A 132 19.98 49.01 20.97
N ARG A 133 18.88 49.65 20.56
CA ARG A 133 17.85 49.23 19.59
C ARG A 133 18.27 48.95 18.13
N ASN A 134 19.52 49.10 17.72
CA ASN A 134 19.86 49.24 16.28
C ASN A 134 20.45 47.99 15.58
N GLN A 135 20.38 46.78 16.15
CA GLN A 135 20.89 45.55 15.50
C GLN A 135 19.90 44.37 15.61
N MET A 136 18.72 44.49 15.01
CA MET A 136 17.75 43.39 14.98
C MET A 136 17.14 43.26 13.58
N VAL A 137 17.98 42.96 12.60
CA VAL A 137 17.56 42.59 11.24
C VAL A 137 18.32 41.32 10.87
N MET A 138 17.58 40.34 10.31
CA MET A 138 18.01 38.99 9.93
C MET A 138 18.19 38.07 11.15
N ILE A 139 17.40 37.01 11.33
CA ILE A 139 17.35 35.82 10.49
C ILE A 139 15.98 35.15 10.69
N LEU A 140 15.18 35.05 9.62
CA LEU A 140 13.97 34.22 9.57
C LEU A 140 13.72 33.86 8.10
N GLN A 141 14.09 32.64 7.69
CA GLN A 141 13.65 32.02 6.44
C GLN A 141 13.39 30.52 6.70
N PRO A 142 12.18 30.00 6.42
CA PRO A 142 11.89 28.56 6.40
C PRO A 142 12.03 27.97 4.98
N TRP A 143 12.61 26.77 4.88
CA TRP A 143 12.78 26.00 3.63
C TRP A 143 11.46 25.47 3.02
N PRO A 144 11.32 25.41 1.68
CA PRO A 144 10.18 24.81 1.00
C PRO A 144 10.39 23.32 0.61
N ARG A 145 9.26 22.64 0.41
CA ARG A 145 9.05 21.25 -0.02
C ARG A 145 9.62 20.96 -1.42
N MET A 146 10.01 19.70 -1.66
CA MET A 146 10.22 19.15 -3.01
C MET A 146 9.44 17.82 -3.16
N PHE A 147 8.66 17.72 -4.23
CA PHE A 147 8.05 16.50 -4.78
C PHE A 147 8.98 15.88 -5.83
N LEU A 148 8.93 14.56 -6.02
CA LEU A 148 9.41 13.90 -7.24
C LEU A 148 8.52 12.69 -7.58
N ILE A 149 8.00 12.66 -8.81
CA ILE A 149 7.33 11.53 -9.46
C ILE A 149 8.31 10.97 -10.50
N SER A 150 8.38 9.65 -10.70
CA SER A 150 8.73 9.08 -12.01
C SER A 150 8.20 7.63 -12.18
N PRO A 151 7.66 7.26 -13.37
CA PRO A 151 7.16 5.92 -13.70
C PRO A 151 8.22 5.06 -14.41
N TYR A 152 7.99 3.74 -14.52
CA TYR A 152 8.10 2.91 -15.74
C TYR A 152 8.13 1.40 -15.40
N MET A 153 7.36 0.62 -16.16
CA MET A 153 7.41 -0.84 -16.26
C MET A 153 7.79 -1.21 -17.71
N SER A 154 8.47 -2.35 -17.89
CA SER A 154 8.63 -3.01 -19.19
C SER A 154 8.41 -4.53 -19.07
N PRO A 155 7.81 -5.20 -20.08
CA PRO A 155 7.43 -6.61 -20.03
C PRO A 155 8.37 -7.53 -20.83
N THR A 156 8.46 -8.82 -20.46
CA THR A 156 9.05 -9.87 -21.31
C THR A 156 8.24 -11.17 -21.32
N HIS A 157 7.79 -11.53 -22.53
CA HIS A 157 7.49 -12.82 -23.17
C HIS A 157 7.05 -14.07 -22.35
N LEU A 158 5.92 -14.68 -22.76
CA LEU A 158 5.58 -16.10 -22.48
C LEU A 158 5.53 -16.91 -23.78
N GLU A 159 6.07 -18.12 -23.71
CA GLU A 159 5.72 -19.26 -24.56
C GLU A 159 4.51 -20.03 -24.03
N LYS A 160 3.85 -20.74 -24.96
CA LYS A 160 2.61 -21.49 -24.81
C LYS A 160 2.72 -22.62 -23.78
N ALA A 161 1.75 -22.70 -22.86
CA ALA A 161 1.62 -23.81 -21.92
C ALA A 161 0.16 -24.29 -21.85
N SER A 162 0.01 -25.57 -21.51
CA SER A 162 -1.29 -26.23 -21.27
C SER A 162 -2.17 -25.44 -20.30
N PRO A 163 -3.51 -25.47 -20.43
CA PRO A 163 -4.42 -24.74 -19.52
C PRO A 163 -4.21 -25.08 -18.04
N LEU A 164 -3.83 -26.33 -17.73
CA LEU A 164 -3.56 -26.78 -16.36
C LEU A 164 -2.20 -26.26 -15.85
N ASP A 165 -1.18 -26.23 -16.71
CA ASP A 165 0.14 -25.66 -16.40
C ASP A 165 0.09 -24.13 -16.29
N THR A 166 -0.78 -23.49 -17.07
CA THR A 166 -1.06 -22.06 -16.96
C THR A 166 -1.72 -21.78 -15.61
N LEU A 167 -2.67 -22.61 -15.16
CA LEU A 167 -3.29 -22.45 -13.85
C LEU A 167 -2.31 -22.72 -12.70
N ARG A 168 -1.47 -23.76 -12.82
CA ARG A 168 -0.40 -24.05 -11.86
C ARG A 168 0.65 -22.95 -11.81
N ARG A 169 1.03 -22.37 -12.96
CA ARG A 169 1.96 -21.23 -13.06
C ARG A 169 1.35 -19.94 -12.55
N CYS A 170 0.07 -19.67 -12.82
CA CYS A 170 -0.65 -18.56 -12.22
C CYS A 170 -0.66 -18.73 -10.70
N CYS A 171 -1.12 -19.87 -10.17
CA CYS A 171 -1.11 -20.14 -8.73
C CYS A 171 0.30 -20.14 -8.10
N ALA A 172 1.34 -20.61 -8.81
CA ALA A 172 2.72 -20.58 -8.35
C ALA A 172 3.34 -19.17 -8.36
N ALA A 173 2.95 -18.30 -9.30
CA ALA A 173 3.34 -16.89 -9.30
C ALA A 173 2.69 -16.07 -8.17
N PHE A 174 1.77 -16.68 -7.41
CA PHE A 174 1.03 -16.05 -6.32
C PHE A 174 1.44 -16.50 -4.91
N HIS A 175 2.42 -17.40 -4.78
CA HIS A 175 3.09 -17.74 -3.51
C HIS A 175 4.29 -16.82 -3.24
#